data_AF-A0A3S1VIP4-F1
#
_entry.id   AF-A0A3S1VIP4-F1
#
_cell.length_a   1.000
_cell.length_b   1.000
_cell.length_c   1.000
_cell.angle_alpha   90.00
_cell.angle_beta   90.00
_cell.angle_gamma   90.00
#
_symmetry.space_group_name_H-M   'P 1'
#
loop_
_entity.id
_entity.type
_entity.pdbx_description
1 polymer ?
#
loop_
_entity_poly.entity_id
_entity_poly.type
_entity_poly.pdbx_seq_one_letter_code
_entity_poly.pdbx_strand_id
1 'polypeptide(L)'
;MTRLPEEIALAEAIAAIAPSGVRIGCRLIRDGDDAHLLPGEAHSIPARQPGMRRASGAARWIAHGLLAELGVGDVAILRSPTGAPVWPDGITGSLAHDDDMAVAAIAPIGDIASLGIDVEPAQPLPDDILALVTTPADRTDAADRHLAGRILFAAKEAVYKAVYPLDRKVLGYEDITIDLNAGCATTKTGRKASLAYCVAPRVVVLAFVEKNAR
;
A
#
# COMPACT_ATOMS: atom_id res chain seq x y z
N MET A 1 -3.43 24.05 -5.67
CA MET A 1 -4.42 23.82 -4.59
C MET A 1 -3.65 23.56 -3.31
N THR A 2 -3.99 24.25 -2.22
CA THR A 2 -3.33 24.06 -0.92
C THR A 2 -3.73 22.70 -0.35
N ARG A 3 -2.76 21.90 0.11
CA ARG A 3 -3.07 20.61 0.76
C ARG A 3 -3.86 20.86 2.05
N LEU A 4 -4.82 20.00 2.34
CA LEU A 4 -5.61 20.07 3.56
C LEU A 4 -4.77 19.61 4.77
N PRO A 5 -5.05 20.07 6.01
CA PRO A 5 -4.23 19.74 7.18
C PRO A 5 -4.05 18.23 7.43
N GLU A 6 -5.10 17.43 7.22
CA GLU A 6 -5.01 15.96 7.36
C GLU A 6 -4.06 15.34 6.33
N GLU A 7 -4.09 15.81 5.08
CA GLU A 7 -3.20 15.33 4.01
C GLU A 7 -1.73 15.72 4.29
N ILE A 8 -1.49 16.89 4.89
CA ILE A 8 -0.14 17.31 5.31
C ILE A 8 0.35 16.41 6.45
N ALA A 9 -0.46 16.25 7.50
CA ALA A 9 -0.10 15.43 8.65
C ALA A 9 0.16 13.97 8.25
N LEU A 10 -0.67 13.40 7.37
CA LEU A 10 -0.45 12.05 6.86
C LEU A 10 0.80 11.96 5.98
N ALA A 11 1.05 12.95 5.12
CA ALA A 11 2.25 12.97 4.28
C ALA A 11 3.54 13.00 5.13
N GLU A 12 3.56 13.76 6.22
CA GLU A 12 4.67 13.78 7.18
C GLU A 12 4.84 12.43 7.88
N ALA A 13 3.74 11.83 8.36
CA ALA A 13 3.76 10.55 9.06
C ALA A 13 4.24 9.39 8.16
N ILE A 14 3.75 9.31 6.92
CA ILE A 14 4.16 8.25 6.00
C ILE A 14 5.60 8.44 5.49
N ALA A 15 6.06 9.69 5.35
CA ALA A 15 7.45 9.97 5.01
C ALA A 15 8.42 9.54 6.14
N ALA A 16 8.01 9.68 7.40
CA ALA A 16 8.83 9.30 8.55
C ALA A 16 9.06 7.78 8.67
N ILE A 17 8.18 6.96 8.10
CA ILE A 17 8.28 5.48 8.14
C ILE A 17 8.89 4.90 6.86
N ALA A 18 9.06 5.70 5.80
CA ALA A 18 9.57 5.22 4.52
C ALA A 18 11.08 4.89 4.64
N PRO A 19 11.50 3.66 4.30
CA PRO A 19 12.92 3.33 4.29
C PRO A 19 13.65 4.05 3.15
N SER A 20 14.99 4.10 3.24
CA SER A 20 15.83 4.71 2.22
C SER A 20 15.52 4.16 0.83
N GLY A 21 15.38 5.05 -0.15
CA GLY A 21 15.07 4.72 -1.54
C GLY A 21 13.57 4.59 -1.86
N VAL A 22 12.70 4.50 -0.86
CA VAL A 22 11.24 4.49 -1.06
C VAL A 22 10.71 5.93 -1.07
N ARG A 23 9.93 6.25 -2.10
CA ARG A 23 9.10 7.45 -2.17
C ARG A 23 7.66 7.08 -1.89
N ILE A 24 6.99 7.89 -1.09
CA ILE A 24 5.62 7.64 -0.64
C ILE A 24 4.84 8.94 -0.66
N GLY A 25 3.55 8.85 -0.96
CA GLY A 25 2.65 9.99 -0.95
C GLY A 25 1.22 9.60 -0.66
N CYS A 26 0.42 10.58 -0.28
CA CYS A 26 -0.99 10.43 -0.01
C CYS A 26 -1.78 11.62 -0.56
N ARG A 27 -3.08 11.42 -0.77
CA ARG A 27 -4.02 12.50 -1.03
C ARG A 27 -5.43 12.11 -0.64
N LEU A 28 -6.20 13.10 -0.22
CA LEU A 28 -7.65 12.95 -0.15
C LEU A 28 -8.21 12.73 -1.56
N ILE A 29 -9.15 11.80 -1.64
CA ILE A 29 -9.93 11.49 -2.83
C ILE A 29 -10.96 12.61 -3.01
N ARG A 30 -10.99 13.19 -4.21
CA ARG A 30 -11.83 14.34 -4.54
C ARG A 30 -12.70 14.04 -5.75
N ASP A 31 -13.79 14.79 -5.87
CA ASP A 31 -14.58 14.81 -7.11
C ASP A 31 -13.69 15.25 -8.28
N GLY A 32 -13.79 14.54 -9.40
CA GLY A 32 -12.98 14.77 -10.60
C GLY A 32 -11.62 14.07 -10.63
N ASP A 33 -11.23 13.33 -9.58
CA ASP A 33 -9.94 12.62 -9.57
C ASP A 33 -9.83 11.54 -10.65
N ASP A 34 -10.94 11.04 -11.17
CA ASP A 34 -10.96 10.15 -12.32
C ASP A 34 -10.42 10.80 -13.61
N ALA A 35 -10.42 12.13 -13.69
CA ALA A 35 -9.81 12.87 -14.81
C ALA A 35 -8.27 12.83 -14.79
N HIS A 36 -7.65 12.36 -13.70
CA HIS A 36 -6.21 12.15 -13.62
C HIS A 36 -5.75 10.85 -14.29
N LEU A 37 -6.69 9.96 -14.65
CA LEU A 37 -6.36 8.73 -15.35
C LEU A 37 -5.91 9.03 -16.77
N LEU A 38 -4.72 8.58 -17.13
CA LEU A 38 -4.28 8.57 -18.52
C LEU A 38 -5.20 7.65 -19.35
N PRO A 39 -5.34 7.87 -20.67
CA PRO A 39 -6.22 7.07 -21.51
C PRO A 39 -6.00 5.56 -21.33
N GLY A 40 -4.74 5.08 -21.38
CA GLY A 40 -4.43 3.66 -21.18
C GLY A 40 -4.87 3.12 -19.82
N GLU A 41 -4.70 3.91 -18.76
CA GLU A 41 -5.11 3.53 -17.40
C GLU A 41 -6.62 3.43 -17.30
N ALA A 42 -7.33 4.45 -17.80
CA ALA A 42 -8.78 4.52 -17.81
C ALA A 42 -9.43 3.31 -18.51
N HIS A 43 -8.82 2.83 -19.60
CA HIS A 43 -9.26 1.63 -20.32
C HIS A 43 -8.94 0.33 -19.57
N SER A 44 -7.82 0.26 -18.85
CA SER A 44 -7.43 -0.93 -18.08
C SER A 44 -8.22 -1.14 -16.78
N ILE A 45 -8.88 -0.09 -16.27
CA ILE A 45 -9.65 -0.13 -15.02
C ILE A 45 -11.11 -0.54 -15.33
N PRO A 46 -11.56 -1.75 -14.93
CA PRO A 46 -12.91 -2.23 -15.24
C PRO A 46 -13.99 -1.57 -14.37
N ALA A 47 -13.60 -0.85 -13.31
CA ALA A 47 -14.52 -0.28 -12.34
C ALA A 47 -15.48 0.72 -13.01
N ARG A 48 -16.78 0.45 -12.86
CA ARG A 48 -17.87 1.32 -13.34
C ARG A 48 -18.39 2.27 -12.26
N GLN A 49 -18.15 1.95 -10.98
CA GLN A 49 -18.55 2.80 -9.88
C GLN A 49 -17.71 4.09 -9.85
N PRO A 50 -18.34 5.27 -9.84
CA PRO A 50 -17.61 6.54 -9.87
C PRO A 50 -16.61 6.71 -8.72
N GLY A 51 -16.96 6.28 -7.50
CA GLY A 51 -16.06 6.33 -6.34
C GLY A 51 -14.74 5.58 -6.56
N MET A 52 -14.83 4.34 -7.06
CA MET A 52 -13.66 3.51 -7.33
C MET A 52 -12.77 4.09 -8.45
N ARG A 53 -13.36 4.74 -9.46
CA ARG A 53 -12.60 5.43 -10.51
C ARG A 53 -11.86 6.65 -9.96
N ARG A 54 -12.51 7.44 -9.10
CA ARG A 54 -11.88 8.58 -8.41
C ARG A 54 -10.73 8.12 -7.53
N ALA A 55 -10.91 7.07 -6.74
CA ALA A 55 -9.84 6.51 -5.92
C ALA A 55 -8.65 6.01 -6.76
N SER A 56 -8.94 5.33 -7.88
CA SER A 56 -7.90 4.89 -8.84
C SER A 56 -7.15 6.05 -9.47
N GLY A 57 -7.84 7.14 -9.80
CA GLY A 57 -7.24 8.36 -10.37
C GLY A 57 -6.42 9.12 -9.33
N ALA A 58 -6.90 9.21 -8.09
CA ALA A 58 -6.17 9.82 -6.97
C ALA A 58 -4.85 9.07 -6.70
N ALA A 59 -4.89 7.74 -6.59
CA ALA A 59 -3.69 6.93 -6.35
C ALA A 59 -2.65 7.06 -7.48
N ARG A 60 -3.11 7.06 -8.75
CA ARG A 60 -2.23 7.24 -9.91
C ARG A 60 -1.68 8.65 -10.02
N TRP A 61 -2.45 9.67 -9.65
CA TRP A 61 -1.95 11.04 -9.58
C TRP A 61 -0.75 11.15 -8.63
N ILE A 62 -0.83 10.53 -7.44
CA ILE A 62 0.32 10.47 -6.52
C ILE A 62 1.48 9.75 -7.22
N ALA A 63 1.25 8.55 -7.73
CA ALA A 63 2.29 7.72 -8.32
C ALA A 63 3.02 8.40 -9.49
N HIS A 64 2.30 9.09 -10.37
CA HIS A 64 2.88 9.90 -11.44
C HIS A 64 3.76 11.03 -10.91
N GLY A 65 3.34 11.69 -9.83
CA GLY A 65 4.16 12.69 -9.14
C GLY A 65 5.47 12.10 -8.61
N LEU A 66 5.40 10.95 -7.94
CA LEU A 66 6.59 10.27 -7.41
C LEU A 66 7.52 9.78 -8.53
N LEU A 67 6.96 9.29 -9.65
CA LEU A 67 7.73 8.89 -10.84
C LEU A 67 8.44 10.10 -11.46
N ALA A 68 7.77 11.25 -11.55
CA ALA A 68 8.36 12.47 -12.07
C ALA A 68 9.55 12.95 -11.23
N GLU A 69 9.51 12.79 -9.90
CA GLU A 69 10.66 13.05 -9.01
C GLU A 69 11.87 12.13 -9.28
N LEU A 70 11.64 10.96 -9.89
CA LEU A 70 12.69 10.04 -10.36
C LEU A 70 13.09 10.28 -11.82
N GLY A 71 12.53 11.31 -12.47
CA GLY A 71 12.78 11.60 -13.89
C GLY A 71 12.04 10.67 -14.85
N VAL A 72 11.03 9.92 -14.37
CA VAL A 72 10.16 9.06 -15.20
C VAL A 72 8.84 9.80 -15.45
N GLY A 73 8.61 10.22 -16.70
CA GLY A 73 7.39 10.92 -17.12
C GLY A 73 6.62 10.16 -18.20
N ASP A 74 5.34 10.52 -18.38
CA ASP A 74 4.48 10.07 -19.48
C ASP A 74 4.30 8.54 -19.64
N VAL A 75 4.43 7.77 -18.55
CA VAL A 75 4.20 6.31 -18.55
C VAL A 75 2.89 5.97 -17.85
N ALA A 76 2.01 5.21 -18.51
CA ALA A 76 0.77 4.73 -17.91
C ALA A 76 0.99 3.58 -16.91
N ILE A 77 0.39 3.68 -15.73
CA ILE A 77 0.38 2.63 -14.70
C ILE A 77 -0.89 1.78 -14.90
N LEU A 78 -0.83 0.84 -15.83
CA LEU A 78 -1.98 -0.01 -16.19
C LEU A 78 -2.40 -0.91 -15.03
N ARG A 79 -3.67 -1.31 -14.99
CA ARG A 79 -4.13 -2.41 -14.13
C ARG A 79 -3.99 -3.73 -14.88
N SER A 80 -3.19 -4.65 -14.36
CA SER A 80 -3.06 -6.00 -14.92
C SER A 80 -4.36 -6.83 -14.73
N PRO A 81 -4.53 -7.97 -15.43
CA PRO A 81 -5.68 -8.84 -15.23
C PRO A 81 -5.83 -9.38 -13.80
N THR A 82 -4.71 -9.50 -13.07
CA THR A 82 -4.69 -9.92 -11.66
C THR A 82 -5.01 -8.78 -10.69
N GLY A 83 -5.15 -7.55 -11.21
CA GLY A 83 -5.45 -6.35 -10.45
C GLY A 83 -4.25 -5.54 -9.99
N ALA A 84 -3.04 -6.10 -10.05
CA ALA A 84 -1.82 -5.41 -9.68
C ALA A 84 -1.49 -4.26 -10.67
N PRO A 85 -0.96 -3.11 -10.21
CA PRO A 85 -0.42 -2.07 -11.09
C PRO A 85 0.77 -2.60 -11.90
N VAL A 86 0.87 -2.19 -13.17
CA VAL A 86 2.02 -2.46 -14.03
C VAL A 86 2.96 -1.25 -13.95
N TRP A 87 4.12 -1.44 -13.34
CA TRP A 87 5.12 -0.39 -13.15
C TRP A 87 6.07 -0.27 -14.35
N PRO A 88 6.64 0.92 -14.59
CA PRO A 88 7.72 1.10 -15.57
C PRO A 88 8.92 0.21 -15.24
N ASP A 89 9.69 -0.15 -16.27
CA ASP A 89 10.92 -0.94 -16.09
C ASP A 89 11.87 -0.30 -15.07
N GLY A 90 12.41 -1.13 -14.17
CA GLY A 90 13.30 -0.67 -13.12
C GLY A 90 12.62 -0.01 -11.91
N ILE A 91 11.28 0.06 -11.89
CA ILE A 91 10.50 0.58 -10.74
C ILE A 91 9.63 -0.53 -10.16
N THR A 92 9.53 -0.57 -8.84
CA THR A 92 8.48 -1.29 -8.10
C THR A 92 7.62 -0.29 -7.35
N GLY A 93 6.38 -0.67 -7.05
CA GLY A 93 5.50 0.15 -6.24
C GLY A 93 4.21 -0.55 -5.84
N SER A 94 3.40 0.17 -5.08
CA SER A 94 2.06 -0.26 -4.68
C SER A 94 1.13 0.94 -4.58
N LEU A 95 -0.15 0.68 -4.83
CA LEU A 95 -1.25 1.64 -4.70
C LEU A 95 -2.26 1.09 -3.68
N ALA A 96 -2.84 1.95 -2.87
CA ALA A 96 -3.97 1.61 -2.02
C ALA A 96 -4.88 2.82 -1.80
N HIS A 97 -6.10 2.54 -1.35
CA HIS A 97 -7.01 3.57 -0.88
C HIS A 97 -8.02 2.98 0.09
N ASP A 98 -8.54 3.81 0.96
CA ASP A 98 -9.82 3.56 1.65
C ASP A 98 -10.92 4.39 0.96
N ASP A 99 -11.98 4.75 1.69
CA ASP A 99 -13.08 5.56 1.16
C ASP A 99 -12.71 7.04 0.92
N ASP A 100 -11.73 7.58 1.66
CA ASP A 100 -11.40 9.01 1.68
C ASP A 100 -9.98 9.31 1.20
N MET A 101 -9.04 8.39 1.39
CA MET A 101 -7.61 8.62 1.25
C MET A 101 -7.01 7.62 0.27
N ALA A 102 -6.23 8.12 -0.69
CA ALA A 102 -5.39 7.31 -1.55
C ALA A 102 -3.92 7.45 -1.12
N VAL A 103 -3.17 6.36 -1.25
CA VAL A 103 -1.72 6.31 -1.01
C VAL A 103 -1.00 5.58 -2.15
N ALA A 104 0.24 6.00 -2.42
CA ALA A 104 1.12 5.31 -3.34
C ALA A 104 2.55 5.28 -2.78
N ALA A 105 3.26 4.18 -3.03
CA ALA A 105 4.68 4.06 -2.74
C ALA A 105 5.40 3.49 -3.95
N ILE A 106 6.59 4.01 -4.25
CA ILE A 106 7.46 3.53 -5.33
C ILE A 106 8.92 3.47 -4.88
N ALA A 107 9.71 2.63 -5.53
CA ALA A 107 11.16 2.61 -5.40
C ALA A 107 11.81 2.13 -6.70
N PRO A 108 13.03 2.60 -7.03
CA PRO A 108 13.89 1.91 -7.98
C PRO A 108 14.14 0.47 -7.51
N ILE A 109 14.11 -0.48 -8.45
CA ILE A 109 14.48 -1.87 -8.17
C ILE A 109 15.97 -1.91 -7.85
N GLY A 110 16.30 -2.27 -6.61
CA GLY A 110 17.65 -2.24 -6.08
C GLY A 110 17.70 -3.05 -4.79
N ASP A 111 17.95 -2.37 -3.68
CA ASP A 111 17.87 -2.98 -2.34
C ASP A 111 16.44 -3.43 -2.02
N ILE A 112 15.45 -2.68 -2.51
CA ILE A 112 14.03 -3.03 -2.48
C ILE A 112 13.65 -3.76 -3.77
N ALA A 113 13.24 -5.01 -3.65
CA ALA A 113 12.82 -5.85 -4.77
C ALA A 113 11.32 -5.72 -5.07
N SER A 114 10.50 -5.49 -4.04
CA SER A 114 9.05 -5.30 -4.19
C SER A 114 8.46 -4.50 -3.03
N LEU A 115 7.33 -3.84 -3.28
CA LEU A 115 6.62 -2.97 -2.33
C LEU A 115 5.14 -3.34 -2.24
N GLY A 116 4.58 -3.12 -1.07
CA GLY A 116 3.15 -3.17 -0.79
C GLY A 116 2.78 -2.06 0.18
N ILE A 117 1.68 -1.37 -0.07
CA ILE A 117 1.17 -0.31 0.80
C ILE A 117 -0.31 -0.54 1.04
N ASP A 118 -0.77 -0.19 2.23
CA ASP A 118 -2.18 -0.16 2.58
C ASP A 118 -2.51 1.03 3.48
N VAL A 119 -3.75 1.52 3.41
CA VAL A 119 -4.24 2.67 4.18
C VAL A 119 -5.63 2.37 4.71
N GLU A 120 -5.85 2.65 5.98
CA GLU A 120 -7.07 2.35 6.71
C GLU A 120 -7.41 3.48 7.71
N PRO A 121 -8.69 3.68 8.05
CA PRO A 121 -9.07 4.60 9.12
C PRO A 121 -8.45 4.15 10.45
N ALA A 122 -8.05 5.11 11.28
CA ALA A 122 -7.54 4.86 12.65
C ALA A 122 -8.69 4.51 13.62
N GLN A 123 -9.42 3.44 13.30
CA GLN A 123 -10.56 2.93 14.04
C GLN A 123 -10.42 1.40 14.24
N PRO A 124 -11.00 0.83 15.31
CA PRO A 124 -11.00 -0.61 15.53
C PRO A 124 -11.51 -1.37 14.32
N LEU A 125 -10.93 -2.56 14.10
CA LEU A 125 -11.43 -3.49 13.09
C LEU A 125 -12.73 -4.14 13.61
N PRO A 126 -13.78 -4.28 12.77
CA PRO A 126 -14.97 -5.03 13.15
C PRO A 126 -14.65 -6.47 13.57
N ASP A 127 -15.33 -6.98 14.59
CA ASP A 127 -15.02 -8.28 15.22
C ASP A 127 -15.10 -9.46 14.24
N ASP A 128 -16.01 -9.40 13.27
CA ASP A 128 -16.18 -10.43 12.23
C ASP A 128 -14.98 -10.47 11.28
N ILE A 129 -14.43 -9.31 10.91
CA ILE A 129 -13.22 -9.23 10.10
C ILE A 129 -11.99 -9.58 10.92
N LEU A 130 -11.92 -9.14 12.18
CA LEU A 130 -10.83 -9.45 13.11
C LEU A 130 -10.64 -10.96 13.28
N ALA A 131 -11.73 -11.71 13.39
CA ALA A 131 -11.71 -13.16 13.50
C ALA A 131 -11.14 -13.87 12.25
N LEU A 132 -11.26 -13.26 11.06
CA LEU A 132 -10.71 -13.79 9.80
C LEU A 132 -9.23 -13.44 9.61
N VAL A 133 -8.82 -12.27 10.10
CA VAL A 133 -7.48 -11.72 9.91
C VAL A 133 -6.48 -12.33 10.89
N THR A 134 -6.92 -12.56 12.13
CA THR A 134 -6.03 -12.95 13.22
C THR A 134 -5.64 -14.41 13.14
N THR A 135 -4.34 -14.70 13.26
CA THR A 135 -3.81 -16.04 13.41
C THR A 135 -3.11 -16.20 14.76
N PRO A 136 -3.05 -17.41 15.35
CA PRO A 136 -2.32 -17.64 16.60
C PRO A 136 -0.81 -17.34 16.51
N ALA A 137 -0.27 -17.30 15.30
CA ALA A 137 1.14 -17.02 15.05
C ALA A 137 1.45 -15.52 15.03
N ASP A 138 0.44 -14.66 14.82
CA ASP A 138 0.64 -13.21 14.79
C ASP A 138 1.13 -12.69 16.16
N ARG A 139 1.94 -11.64 16.14
CA ARG A 139 2.45 -10.94 17.32
C ARG A 139 2.13 -9.46 17.20
N THR A 140 1.31 -8.95 18.10
CA THR A 140 0.79 -7.57 18.07
C THR A 140 0.98 -6.83 19.40
N ASP A 141 1.81 -7.35 20.29
CA ASP A 141 1.93 -6.85 21.68
C ASP A 141 2.45 -5.41 21.78
N ALA A 142 3.25 -4.98 20.79
CA ALA A 142 3.79 -3.63 20.71
C ALA A 142 2.79 -2.60 20.13
N ALA A 143 1.68 -3.06 19.55
CA ALA A 143 0.67 -2.18 18.98
C ALA A 143 -0.33 -1.69 20.05
N ASP A 144 -0.91 -0.52 19.82
CA ASP A 144 -2.08 -0.08 20.59
C ASP A 144 -3.17 -1.15 20.48
N ARG A 145 -3.59 -1.71 21.62
CA ARG A 145 -4.60 -2.78 21.66
C ARG A 145 -5.90 -2.41 20.96
N HIS A 146 -6.26 -1.12 20.91
CA HIS A 146 -7.46 -0.64 20.25
C HIS A 146 -7.37 -0.71 18.71
N LEU A 147 -6.17 -0.52 18.16
CA LEU A 147 -5.91 -0.50 16.71
C LEU A 147 -5.15 -1.73 16.21
N ALA A 148 -4.67 -2.61 17.09
CA ALA A 148 -3.85 -3.77 16.74
C ALA A 148 -4.48 -4.63 15.63
N GLY A 149 -5.80 -4.87 15.70
CA GLY A 149 -6.52 -5.59 14.66
C GLY A 149 -6.50 -4.89 13.30
N ARG A 150 -6.68 -3.56 13.28
CA ARG A 150 -6.65 -2.75 12.06
C ARG A 150 -5.25 -2.69 11.45
N ILE A 151 -4.23 -2.52 12.28
CA ILE A 151 -2.82 -2.55 11.85
C ILE A 151 -2.49 -3.92 11.28
N LEU A 152 -2.95 -5.01 11.91
CA LEU A 152 -2.74 -6.38 11.42
C LEU A 152 -3.39 -6.60 10.06
N PHE A 153 -4.63 -6.15 9.88
CA PHE A 153 -5.34 -6.20 8.60
C PHE A 153 -4.55 -5.48 7.50
N ALA A 154 -4.23 -4.21 7.72
CA ALA A 154 -3.48 -3.40 6.75
C ALA A 154 -2.09 -3.99 6.46
N ALA A 155 -1.45 -4.58 7.46
CA ALA A 155 -0.15 -5.23 7.28
C ALA A 155 -0.25 -6.48 6.40
N LYS A 156 -1.27 -7.32 6.55
CA LYS A 156 -1.45 -8.50 5.68
C LYS A 156 -1.76 -8.11 4.25
N GLU A 157 -2.61 -7.09 4.04
CA GLU A 157 -2.88 -6.53 2.71
C GLU A 157 -1.62 -5.95 2.06
N ALA A 158 -0.83 -5.17 2.80
CA ALA A 158 0.44 -4.65 2.34
C ALA A 158 1.42 -5.78 1.99
N VAL A 159 1.56 -6.80 2.84
CA VAL A 159 2.44 -7.95 2.56
C VAL A 159 1.98 -8.71 1.32
N TYR A 160 0.68 -8.95 1.16
CA TYR A 160 0.16 -9.60 -0.04
C TYR A 160 0.56 -8.83 -1.31
N LYS A 161 0.38 -7.50 -1.32
CA LYS A 161 0.76 -6.64 -2.45
C LYS A 161 2.28 -6.68 -2.72
N ALA A 162 3.11 -6.73 -1.67
CA ALA A 162 4.56 -6.84 -1.81
C ALA A 162 5.01 -8.22 -2.34
N VAL A 163 4.33 -9.29 -1.94
CA VAL A 163 4.78 -10.67 -2.22
C VAL A 163 4.20 -11.22 -3.51
N TYR A 164 2.94 -10.91 -3.84
CA TYR A 164 2.25 -11.46 -5.02
C TYR A 164 3.03 -11.27 -6.33
N PRO A 165 3.63 -10.10 -6.65
CA PRO A 165 4.40 -9.93 -7.88
C PRO A 165 5.59 -10.88 -8.01
N LEU A 166 6.16 -11.31 -6.87
CA LEU A 166 7.34 -12.16 -6.81
C LEU A 166 6.99 -13.64 -6.86
N ASP A 167 5.97 -14.06 -6.09
CA ASP A 167 5.62 -15.48 -5.94
C ASP A 167 4.52 -15.93 -6.90
N ARG A 168 3.66 -15.00 -7.33
CA ARG A 168 2.45 -15.27 -8.13
C ARG A 168 1.58 -16.38 -7.51
N LYS A 169 1.53 -16.40 -6.17
CA LYS A 169 0.67 -17.26 -5.37
C LYS A 169 -0.37 -16.40 -4.67
N VAL A 170 -1.63 -16.81 -4.79
CA VAL A 170 -2.72 -16.22 -3.99
C VAL A 170 -2.53 -16.65 -2.55
N LEU A 171 -2.60 -15.69 -1.63
CA LEU A 171 -2.45 -15.89 -0.19
C LEU A 171 -3.71 -15.38 0.50
N GLY A 172 -4.23 -16.17 1.45
CA GLY A 172 -5.20 -15.71 2.45
C GLY A 172 -4.52 -15.05 3.64
N TYR A 173 -5.30 -14.56 4.61
CA TYR A 173 -4.75 -13.96 5.83
C TYR A 173 -3.99 -14.99 6.69
N GLU A 174 -4.44 -16.25 6.67
CA GLU A 174 -3.82 -17.38 7.35
C GLU A 174 -2.46 -17.76 6.76
N ASP A 175 -2.20 -17.37 5.51
CA ASP A 175 -0.96 -17.64 4.80
C ASP A 175 0.14 -16.60 5.10
N ILE A 176 -0.17 -15.58 5.89
CA ILE A 176 0.73 -14.46 6.20
C ILE A 176 0.81 -14.31 7.72
N THR A 177 1.96 -14.58 8.32
CA THR A 177 2.21 -14.31 9.74
C THR A 177 2.91 -12.97 9.89
N ILE A 178 2.40 -12.14 10.81
CA ILE A 178 2.89 -10.79 11.09
C ILE A 178 3.49 -10.76 12.49
N ASP A 179 4.68 -10.17 12.61
CA ASP A 179 5.27 -9.77 13.89
C ASP A 179 5.46 -8.26 13.90
N LEU A 180 4.50 -7.55 14.52
CA LEU A 180 4.55 -6.09 14.65
C LEU A 180 5.64 -5.63 15.61
N ASN A 181 6.06 -6.48 16.54
CA ASN A 181 7.12 -6.16 17.50
C ASN A 181 8.48 -6.15 16.78
N ALA A 182 8.69 -7.10 15.88
CA ALA A 182 9.89 -7.22 15.06
C ALA A 182 9.82 -6.41 13.75
N GLY A 183 8.65 -5.86 13.39
CA GLY A 183 8.46 -5.15 12.14
C GLY A 183 8.67 -6.04 10.92
N CYS A 184 8.18 -7.28 10.94
CA CYS A 184 8.37 -8.23 9.85
C CYS A 184 7.17 -9.14 9.60
N ALA A 185 7.19 -9.79 8.45
CA ALA A 185 6.20 -10.77 8.05
C ALA A 185 6.87 -11.99 7.40
N THR A 186 6.24 -13.15 7.52
CA THR A 186 6.60 -14.35 6.76
C THR A 186 5.36 -14.94 6.11
N THR A 187 5.45 -15.29 4.83
CA THR A 187 4.37 -15.97 4.11
C THR A 187 4.55 -17.49 4.12
N LYS A 188 3.49 -18.25 3.82
CA LYS A 188 3.58 -19.72 3.67
C LYS A 188 4.58 -20.19 2.60
N THR A 189 4.92 -19.31 1.64
CA THR A 189 5.93 -19.57 0.59
C THR A 189 7.36 -19.43 1.12
N GLY A 190 7.53 -19.05 2.39
CA GLY A 190 8.81 -18.79 3.03
C GLY A 190 9.34 -17.37 2.79
N ARG A 191 8.62 -16.52 2.06
CA ARG A 191 9.06 -15.16 1.76
C ARG A 191 8.96 -14.30 3.02
N LYS A 192 10.03 -13.55 3.27
CA LYS A 192 10.08 -12.55 4.34
C LYS A 192 9.87 -11.15 3.76
N ALA A 193 9.17 -10.32 4.52
CA ALA A 193 9.00 -8.90 4.26
C ALA A 193 9.25 -8.11 5.54
N SER A 194 9.80 -6.91 5.40
CA SER A 194 9.91 -5.93 6.47
C SER A 194 8.66 -5.04 6.46
N LEU A 195 8.29 -4.52 7.63
CA LEU A 195 7.12 -3.69 7.84
C LEU A 195 7.52 -2.38 8.53
N ALA A 196 6.91 -1.29 8.06
CA ALA A 196 6.91 -0.01 8.74
C ALA A 196 5.48 0.55 8.71
N TYR A 197 5.03 1.19 9.78
CA TYR A 197 3.67 1.70 9.85
C TYR A 197 3.55 2.95 10.73
N CYS A 198 2.55 3.77 10.43
CA CYS A 198 2.08 4.85 11.29
C CYS A 198 0.59 4.64 11.61
N VAL A 199 0.12 5.19 12.72
CA VAL A 199 -1.28 5.02 13.20
C VAL A 199 -2.07 6.33 13.24
N ALA A 200 -1.43 7.46 13.00
CA ALA A 200 -2.05 8.78 13.03
C ALA A 200 -1.57 9.63 11.84
N PRO A 201 -2.48 10.39 11.19
CA PRO A 201 -3.92 10.46 11.45
C PRO A 201 -4.69 9.21 10.96
N ARG A 202 -4.06 8.36 10.15
CA ARG A 202 -4.62 7.10 9.64
C ARG A 202 -3.62 5.96 9.85
N VAL A 203 -4.10 4.72 9.81
CA VAL A 203 -3.23 3.54 9.78
C VAL A 203 -2.70 3.40 8.36
N VAL A 204 -1.38 3.52 8.19
CA VAL A 204 -0.71 3.22 6.91
C VAL A 204 0.36 2.21 7.18
N VAL A 205 0.35 1.11 6.43
CA VAL A 205 1.38 0.07 6.51
C VAL A 205 2.11 -0.02 5.19
N LEU A 206 3.43 0.01 5.26
CA LEU A 206 4.34 -0.25 4.16
C LEU A 206 5.03 -1.59 4.40
N ALA A 207 4.88 -2.52 3.47
CA ALA A 207 5.61 -3.77 3.41
C ALA A 207 6.63 -3.74 2.26
N PHE A 208 7.82 -4.24 2.51
CA PHE A 208 8.87 -4.29 1.49
C PHE A 208 9.69 -5.57 1.57
N VAL A 209 10.02 -6.11 0.40
CA VAL A 209 10.86 -7.29 0.26
C VAL A 209 12.23 -6.83 -0.22
N GLU A 210 13.25 -7.09 0.59
CA GLU A 210 14.63 -6.81 0.22
C GLU A 210 15.15 -7.86 -0.77
N LYS A 211 16.06 -7.47 -1.67
CA LYS A 211 16.59 -8.37 -2.71
C LYS A 211 17.30 -9.61 -2.15
N ASN A 212 17.80 -9.55 -0.93
CA ASN A 212 18.54 -10.63 -0.26
C ASN A 212 17.73 -11.39 0.80
N ALA A 213 16.44 -11.10 0.95
CA ALA A 213 15.57 -11.82 1.87
C ALA A 213 15.22 -13.22 1.29
N ARG A 214 16.02 -14.23 1.64
CA ARG A 214 15.68 -15.66 1.47
C ARG A 214 15.40 -16.31 2.83
#